data_AF-A0A7S0FYC7-F1
#
_entry.id   AF-A0A7S0FYC7-F1
#
_cell.length_a   1.000
_cell.length_b   1.000
_cell.length_c   1.000
_cell.angle_alpha   90.00
_cell.angle_beta   90.00
_cell.angle_gamma   90.00
#
_symmetry.space_group_name_H-M   'P 1'
#
loop_
_entity.id
_entity.type
_entity.pdbx_description
1 polymer ?
#
loop_
_entity_poly.entity_id
_entity_poly.type
_entity_poly.pdbx_seq_one_letter_code
_entity_poly.pdbx_strand_id
1 'polypeptide(L)'
;AAVEEAVNAERVASVAPAELLALDLAAAAPEEALPPQVPFCLELRPERCATALAFYLEAQMGEEGGPGARKVSMAPTAACGRQRPRHVVLHLPAPGPPPARALRLPAAEFPKLEGHFSADWGQGGKHLAISVKLTARREGGSELHSSAALCVA
;
A
#
# COMPACT_ATOMS: atom_id res chain seq x y z
N ALA A 1 0.33 10.41 -8.21
CA ALA A 1 0.11 9.60 -9.43
C ALA A 1 0.46 8.16 -9.12
N ALA A 2 -0.25 7.18 -9.68
CA ALA A 2 0.11 5.78 -9.49
C ALA A 2 0.75 5.16 -10.74
N VAL A 3 1.67 4.24 -10.52
CA VAL A 3 2.41 3.54 -11.58
C VAL A 3 2.58 2.08 -11.20
N GLU A 4 2.64 1.20 -12.20
CA GLU A 4 3.12 -0.16 -11.99
C GLU A 4 4.65 -0.19 -12.10
N GLU A 5 5.33 -0.55 -11.02
CA GLU A 5 6.78 -0.73 -11.04
C GLU A 5 7.23 -1.88 -10.14
N ALA A 6 8.44 -2.38 -10.37
CA ALA A 6 9.05 -3.37 -9.50
C ALA A 6 9.75 -2.68 -8.31
N VAL A 7 9.23 -2.86 -7.10
CA VAL A 7 9.82 -2.34 -5.87
C VAL A 7 10.83 -3.35 -5.31
N ASN A 8 12.07 -2.90 -5.11
CA ASN A 8 13.10 -3.68 -4.43
C ASN A 8 12.86 -3.62 -2.91
N ALA A 9 12.97 -4.76 -2.22
CA ALA A 9 12.91 -4.84 -0.76
C ALA A 9 13.81 -3.82 -0.05
N GLU A 10 14.99 -3.51 -0.59
CA GLU A 10 15.92 -2.51 -0.02
C GLU A 10 15.41 -1.07 -0.10
N ARG A 11 14.39 -0.80 -0.91
CA ARG A 11 13.73 0.51 -1.03
C ARG A 11 12.50 0.64 -0.13
N VAL A 12 12.08 -0.44 0.54
CA VAL A 12 10.93 -0.43 1.45
C VAL A 12 11.30 0.32 2.73
N ALA A 13 10.54 1.38 3.00
CA ALA A 13 10.76 2.23 4.18
C ALA A 13 10.05 1.71 5.43
N SER A 14 9.02 0.86 5.30
CA SER A 14 8.31 0.32 6.46
C SER A 14 9.04 -0.86 7.09
N VAL A 15 8.81 -1.07 8.39
CA VAL A 15 9.29 -2.22 9.15
C VAL A 15 8.51 -3.48 8.73
N ALA A 16 7.18 -3.37 8.69
CA ALA A 16 6.26 -4.41 8.29
C ALA A 16 5.22 -3.87 7.27
N PRO A 17 4.62 -4.73 6.45
CA PRO A 17 3.44 -4.37 5.68
C PRO A 17 2.22 -4.20 6.59
N ALA A 18 1.25 -3.41 6.13
CA ALA A 18 -0.09 -3.39 6.72
C ALA A 18 -1.00 -4.26 5.87
N GLU A 19 -1.72 -5.20 6.50
CA GLU A 19 -2.77 -5.95 5.85
C GLU A 19 -4.01 -5.07 5.71
N LEU A 20 -4.48 -4.90 4.47
CA LEU A 20 -5.62 -4.04 4.15
C LEU A 20 -6.90 -4.85 3.90
N LEU A 21 -6.75 -6.11 3.49
CA LEU A 21 -7.80 -7.03 3.14
C LEU A 21 -7.26 -8.46 3.17
N ALA A 22 -7.99 -9.37 3.81
CA ALA A 22 -7.79 -10.81 3.73
C ALA A 22 -9.10 -11.46 3.27
N LEU A 23 -9.03 -12.31 2.25
CA LEU A 23 -10.20 -12.96 1.65
C LEU A 23 -9.99 -14.46 1.59
N ASP A 24 -10.94 -15.20 2.15
CA ASP A 24 -11.14 -16.62 1.82
C ASP A 24 -12.01 -16.70 0.57
N LEU A 25 -11.38 -16.95 -0.59
CA LEU A 25 -12.09 -17.01 -1.87
C LEU A 25 -13.13 -18.14 -1.95
N ALA A 26 -13.11 -19.14 -1.04
CA ALA A 26 -14.11 -20.20 -1.01
C ALA A 26 -15.39 -19.79 -0.24
N ALA A 27 -15.28 -18.86 0.70
CA ALA A 27 -16.36 -18.47 1.61
C ALA A 27 -16.84 -17.02 1.43
N ALA A 28 -16.00 -16.14 0.87
CA ALA A 28 -16.28 -14.72 0.78
C ALA A 28 -17.49 -14.41 -0.11
N ALA A 29 -18.36 -13.53 0.38
CA ALA A 29 -19.45 -12.97 -0.39
C ALA A 29 -18.94 -11.87 -1.33
N PRO A 30 -19.62 -11.58 -2.45
CA PRO A 30 -19.22 -10.53 -3.39
C PRO A 30 -19.04 -9.14 -2.75
N GLU A 31 -19.81 -8.83 -1.72
CA GLU A 31 -19.78 -7.55 -1.01
C GLU A 31 -18.50 -7.40 -0.17
N GLU A 32 -17.84 -8.50 0.18
CA GLU A 32 -16.61 -8.52 0.96
C GLU A 32 -15.37 -8.30 0.08
N ALA A 33 -15.53 -8.39 -1.24
CA ALA A 33 -14.41 -8.31 -2.19
C ALA A 33 -13.64 -7.00 -2.14
N LEU A 34 -14.27 -5.90 -1.69
CA LEU A 34 -13.64 -4.58 -1.59
C LEU A 34 -13.89 -3.95 -0.21
N PRO A 35 -12.84 -3.51 0.51
CA PRO A 35 -13.00 -2.91 1.82
C PRO A 35 -13.55 -1.48 1.71
N PRO A 36 -14.69 -1.16 2.36
CA PRO A 36 -15.29 0.16 2.28
C PRO A 36 -14.47 1.24 3.02
N GLN A 37 -13.83 0.89 4.13
CA GLN A 37 -12.86 1.74 4.84
C GLN A 37 -12.11 0.92 5.92
N VAL A 38 -10.81 0.68 5.72
CA VAL A 38 -9.96 -0.09 6.63
C VAL A 38 -8.84 0.80 7.17
N PRO A 39 -8.67 0.91 8.50
CA PRO A 39 -7.56 1.65 9.07
C PRO A 39 -6.24 0.88 8.88
N PHE A 40 -5.14 1.60 8.74
CA PHE A 40 -3.79 1.01 8.71
C PHE A 40 -2.78 1.87 9.48
N CYS A 41 -1.70 1.22 9.92
CA CYS A 41 -0.56 1.86 10.55
C CYS A 41 0.73 1.25 9.98
N LEU A 42 1.67 2.09 9.56
CA LEU A 42 2.98 1.69 9.07
C LEU A 42 4.05 2.35 9.95
N GLU A 43 4.84 1.53 10.62
CA GLU A 43 6.07 1.98 11.28
C GLU A 43 7.20 2.06 10.26
N LEU A 44 7.93 3.17 10.26
CA LEU A 44 9.00 3.44 9.31
C LEU A 44 10.38 3.21 9.93
N ARG A 45 11.32 2.75 9.10
CA ARG A 45 12.73 2.59 9.46
C ARG A 45 13.40 3.97 9.55
N PRO A 46 14.03 4.34 10.67
CA PRO A 46 14.51 5.71 10.93
C PRO A 46 15.42 6.29 9.85
N GLU A 47 16.23 5.46 9.20
CA GLU A 47 17.19 5.84 8.16
C GLU A 47 16.57 6.00 6.76
N ARG A 48 15.25 5.84 6.62
CA ARG A 48 14.54 5.86 5.35
C ARG A 48 13.60 7.06 5.20
N CYS A 49 13.18 7.30 3.97
CA CYS A 49 12.23 8.35 3.61
C CYS A 49 11.09 7.72 2.80
N ALA A 50 9.86 7.83 3.29
CA ALA A 50 8.68 7.42 2.54
C ALA A 50 8.29 8.50 1.53
N THR A 51 7.92 8.06 0.32
CA THR A 51 7.51 8.96 -0.79
C THR A 51 6.28 8.45 -1.55
N ALA A 52 5.95 7.18 -1.37
CA ALA A 52 4.85 6.50 -2.01
C ALA A 52 4.40 5.33 -1.15
N LEU A 53 3.20 4.84 -1.42
CA LEU A 53 2.69 3.57 -0.90
C LEU A 53 2.78 2.51 -2.01
N ALA A 54 3.28 1.32 -1.68
CA ALA A 54 3.33 0.20 -2.60
C ALA A 54 2.30 -0.85 -2.17
N PHE A 55 1.45 -1.26 -3.09
CA PHE A 55 0.45 -2.31 -2.88
C PHE A 55 0.91 -3.59 -3.58
N TYR A 56 0.68 -4.70 -2.91
CA TYR A 56 0.97 -6.04 -3.42
C TYR A 56 -0.07 -7.03 -2.90
N LEU A 57 -0.12 -8.19 -3.54
CA LEU A 57 -1.02 -9.27 -3.18
C LEU A 57 -0.22 -10.49 -2.74
N GLU A 58 -0.78 -11.22 -1.80
CA GLU A 58 -0.35 -12.58 -1.47
C GLU A 58 -1.54 -13.51 -1.66
N ALA A 59 -1.29 -14.66 -2.27
CA ALA A 59 -2.27 -15.71 -2.45
C ALA A 59 -1.76 -16.99 -1.82
N GLN A 60 -2.63 -17.67 -1.10
CA GLN A 60 -2.35 -18.97 -0.53
C GLN A 60 -3.36 -19.99 -1.07
N MET A 61 -2.85 -21.11 -1.55
CA MET A 61 -3.66 -22.25 -2.00
C MET A 61 -3.44 -23.41 -1.04
N GLY A 62 -4.55 -23.97 -0.54
CA GLY A 62 -4.55 -25.04 0.46
C GLY A 62 -4.56 -24.52 1.89
N GLU A 63 -4.80 -25.43 2.84
CA GLU A 63 -4.84 -25.12 4.27
C GLU A 63 -3.48 -24.64 4.78
N GLU A 64 -3.48 -23.61 5.64
CA GLU A 64 -2.26 -23.07 6.23
C GLU A 64 -1.53 -24.13 7.05
N GLY A 65 -0.24 -24.32 6.75
CA GLY A 65 0.59 -25.35 7.40
C GLY A 65 0.28 -26.79 6.94
N GLY A 66 -0.66 -26.99 6.02
CA GLY A 66 -1.03 -28.30 5.50
C GLY A 66 -0.05 -28.85 4.45
N PRO A 67 0.06 -30.18 4.30
CA PRO A 67 0.82 -30.79 3.22
C PRO A 67 0.20 -30.41 1.88
N GLY A 68 0.87 -29.54 1.12
CA GLY A 68 0.39 -29.03 -0.17
C GLY A 68 0.07 -27.54 -0.19
N ALA A 69 0.21 -26.83 0.95
CA ALA A 69 0.08 -25.38 0.99
C ALA A 69 1.08 -24.71 0.04
N ARG A 70 0.58 -23.86 -0.87
CA ARG A 70 1.39 -23.07 -1.79
C ARG A 70 1.11 -21.59 -1.56
N LYS A 71 2.16 -20.84 -1.21
CA LYS A 71 2.10 -19.38 -1.10
C LYS A 71 2.72 -18.75 -2.34
N VAL A 72 1.95 -17.90 -3.02
CA VAL A 72 2.41 -17.02 -4.09
C VAL A 72 2.40 -15.60 -3.52
N SER A 73 3.58 -15.01 -3.33
CA SER A 73 3.71 -13.66 -2.81
C SER A 73 4.24 -12.73 -3.90
N MET A 74 3.57 -11.59 -4.05
CA MET A 74 4.08 -10.46 -4.83
C MET A 74 4.83 -9.46 -3.96
N ALA A 75 5.17 -9.78 -2.70
CA ALA A 75 5.90 -8.85 -1.84
C ALA A 75 7.23 -8.39 -2.49
N PRO A 76 7.70 -7.16 -2.20
CA PRO A 76 9.01 -6.71 -2.64
C PRO A 76 10.10 -7.71 -2.24
N THR A 77 10.94 -8.12 -3.21
CA THR A 77 12.05 -9.04 -2.98
C THR A 77 13.39 -8.39 -3.32
N ALA A 78 14.47 -8.90 -2.74
CA ALA A 78 15.83 -8.49 -3.09
C ALA A 78 16.31 -9.13 -4.42
N ALA A 79 15.55 -10.08 -4.98
CA ALA A 79 15.96 -10.86 -6.14
C ALA A 79 16.21 -9.97 -7.37
N CYS A 80 17.37 -10.10 -8.01
CA CYS A 80 17.71 -9.42 -9.26
C CYS A 80 17.36 -10.31 -10.45
N GLY A 81 16.50 -9.83 -11.38
CA GLY A 81 16.14 -10.61 -12.57
C GLY A 81 14.92 -10.10 -13.34
N ARG A 82 14.65 -10.74 -14.50
CA ARG A 82 13.57 -10.36 -15.44
C ARG A 82 12.14 -10.65 -14.95
N GLN A 83 11.96 -11.39 -13.86
CA GLN A 83 10.65 -11.78 -13.31
C GLN A 83 10.43 -11.20 -11.90
N ARG A 84 10.60 -9.89 -11.75
CA ARG A 84 10.20 -9.24 -10.49
C ARG A 84 8.68 -9.06 -10.46
N PRO A 85 8.02 -9.32 -9.31
CA PRO A 85 6.62 -8.95 -9.14
C PRO A 85 6.48 -7.43 -9.33
N ARG A 86 5.41 -7.04 -10.02
CA ARG A 86 5.03 -5.63 -10.19
C ARG A 86 4.13 -5.21 -9.04
N HIS A 87 4.28 -3.96 -8.63
CA HIS A 87 3.53 -3.35 -7.54
C HIS A 87 2.79 -2.15 -8.07
N VAL A 88 1.61 -1.88 -7.52
CA VAL A 88 0.95 -0.59 -7.72
C VAL A 88 1.58 0.38 -6.74
N VAL A 89 2.23 1.42 -7.25
CA VAL A 89 2.92 2.44 -6.44
C VAL A 89 2.17 3.75 -6.52
N LEU A 90 1.60 4.20 -5.40
CA LEU A 90 0.85 5.44 -5.26
C LEU A 90 1.75 6.53 -4.68
N HIS A 91 2.24 7.43 -5.52
CA HIS A 91 3.00 8.59 -5.05
C HIS A 91 2.11 9.60 -4.34
N LEU A 92 2.55 9.99 -3.14
CA LEU A 92 1.85 10.94 -2.30
C LEU A 92 2.18 12.38 -2.74
N PRO A 93 1.18 13.24 -2.98
CA PRO A 93 1.42 14.63 -3.32
C PRO A 93 1.88 15.43 -2.10
N ALA A 94 2.89 16.30 -2.27
CA ALA A 94 3.23 17.27 -1.24
C ALA A 94 2.12 18.32 -1.12
N PRO A 95 1.82 18.79 0.10
CA PRO A 95 0.91 19.93 0.27
C PRO A 95 1.53 21.19 -0.37
N GLY A 96 0.73 21.94 -1.15
CA GLY A 96 1.15 23.19 -1.77
C GLY A 96 0.52 23.46 -3.14
N PRO A 97 0.74 24.66 -3.71
CA PRO A 97 0.23 25.01 -5.03
C PRO A 97 0.92 24.19 -6.14
N PRO A 98 0.23 23.92 -7.25
CA PRO A 98 0.80 23.17 -8.36
C PRO A 98 1.98 23.91 -9.03
N PRO A 99 2.97 23.18 -9.58
CA PRO A 99 3.03 21.72 -9.65
C PRO A 99 3.38 21.10 -8.30
N ALA A 100 2.55 20.14 -7.85
CA ALA A 100 2.74 19.45 -6.59
C ALA A 100 4.04 18.65 -6.65
N ARG A 101 4.97 18.94 -5.73
CA ARG A 101 6.20 18.15 -5.57
C ARG A 101 5.84 16.77 -5.01
N ALA A 102 6.71 15.78 -5.21
CA ALA A 102 6.58 14.50 -4.53
C ALA A 102 6.73 14.71 -3.01
N LEU A 103 5.81 14.18 -2.23
CA LEU A 103 5.91 14.19 -0.77
C LEU A 103 7.14 13.39 -0.34
N ARG A 104 7.87 13.92 0.64
CA ARG A 104 8.97 13.24 1.30
C ARG A 104 8.71 13.24 2.79
N LEU A 105 8.65 12.05 3.38
CA LEU A 105 8.45 11.84 4.81
C LEU A 105 9.68 11.12 5.37
N PRO A 106 10.71 11.86 5.81
CA PRO A 106 11.84 11.26 6.51
C PRO A 106 11.36 10.58 7.79
N ALA A 107 11.70 9.31 7.99
CA ALA A 107 11.23 8.54 9.14
C ALA A 107 11.79 9.05 10.48
N ALA A 108 12.96 9.69 10.45
CA ALA A 108 13.52 10.38 11.62
C ALA A 108 12.62 11.54 12.11
N GLU A 109 11.76 12.09 11.25
CA GLU A 109 10.78 13.11 11.64
C GLU A 109 9.37 12.54 11.75
N PHE A 110 9.02 11.59 10.88
CA PHE A 110 7.70 10.97 10.76
C PHE A 110 7.82 9.45 10.93
N PRO A 111 8.04 8.94 12.16
CA PRO A 111 8.31 7.52 12.38
C PRO A 111 7.11 6.60 12.11
N LYS A 112 5.90 7.17 12.06
CA LYS A 112 4.65 6.43 11.84
C LYS A 112 3.77 7.12 10.80
N LEU A 113 3.19 6.31 9.91
CA LEU A 113 2.15 6.71 8.96
C LEU A 113 0.86 5.98 9.31
N GLU A 114 -0.21 6.72 9.57
CA GLU A 114 -1.52 6.18 9.91
C GLU A 114 -2.53 6.61 8.86
N GLY A 115 -3.56 5.81 8.61
CA GLY A 115 -4.50 6.16 7.56
C GLY A 115 -5.68 5.24 7.45
N HIS A 116 -6.46 5.50 6.40
CA HIS A 116 -7.54 4.65 5.96
C HIS A 116 -7.39 4.34 4.49
N PHE A 117 -7.59 3.07 4.16
CA PHE A 117 -7.68 2.55 2.80
C PHE A 117 -9.14 2.24 2.50
N SER A 118 -9.60 2.55 1.30
CA SER A 118 -10.85 2.03 0.77
C SER A 118 -10.70 1.67 -0.70
N ALA A 119 -11.52 0.73 -1.14
CA ALA A 119 -11.63 0.39 -2.54
C ALA A 119 -13.11 0.24 -2.93
N ASP A 120 -13.44 0.69 -4.13
CA ASP A 120 -14.78 0.62 -4.68
C ASP A 120 -14.72 0.30 -6.18
N TRP A 121 -15.77 -0.28 -6.73
CA TRP A 121 -15.91 -0.38 -8.17
C TRP A 121 -16.26 1.00 -8.76
N GLY A 122 -15.44 1.46 -9.70
CA GLY A 122 -15.70 2.69 -10.46
C GLY A 122 -16.95 2.57 -11.34
N GLN A 123 -17.38 3.70 -11.92
CA GLN A 123 -18.59 3.77 -12.74
C GLN A 123 -18.61 2.66 -13.83
N GLY A 124 -19.66 1.84 -13.81
CA GLY A 124 -19.85 0.74 -14.76
C GLY A 124 -19.11 -0.56 -14.43
N GLY A 125 -18.47 -0.66 -13.25
CA GLY A 125 -17.84 -1.91 -12.78
C GLY A 125 -16.58 -2.32 -13.55
N LYS A 126 -16.01 -1.41 -14.33
CA LYS A 126 -14.86 -1.70 -15.23
C LYS A 126 -13.51 -1.30 -14.64
N HIS A 127 -13.51 -0.52 -13.58
CA HIS A 127 -12.31 0.04 -12.99
C HIS A 127 -12.37 -0.12 -11.47
N LEU A 128 -11.21 -0.25 -10.85
CA LEU A 128 -11.09 -0.27 -9.40
C LEU A 128 -10.68 1.12 -8.92
N ALA A 129 -11.51 1.75 -8.10
CA ALA A 129 -11.19 3.02 -7.46
C ALA A 129 -10.62 2.74 -6.08
N ILE A 130 -9.38 3.16 -5.84
CA ILE A 130 -8.68 3.05 -4.56
C ILE A 130 -8.56 4.45 -3.97
N SER A 131 -8.94 4.62 -2.71
CA SER A 131 -8.75 5.86 -1.96
C SER A 131 -7.90 5.62 -0.73
N VAL A 132 -6.94 6.50 -0.50
CA VAL A 132 -6.07 6.49 0.67
C VAL A 132 -6.06 7.84 1.32
N LYS A 133 -6.42 7.87 2.60
CA LYS A 133 -6.23 9.01 3.50
C LYS A 133 -5.08 8.67 4.42
N LEU A 134 -4.09 9.54 4.50
CA LEU A 134 -2.88 9.32 5.28
C LEU A 134 -2.58 10.53 6.16
N THR A 135 -2.15 10.25 7.37
CA THR A 135 -1.65 11.21 8.35
C THR A 135 -0.25 10.76 8.76
N ALA A 136 0.72 11.66 8.57
CA ALA A 136 2.06 11.50 9.07
C ALA A 136 2.21 12.36 10.32
N ARG A 137 2.54 11.75 11.46
CA ARG A 137 2.74 12.46 12.72
C ARG A 137 4.22 12.74 12.93
N ARG A 138 4.55 14.00 13.18
CA ARG A 138 5.91 14.42 13.52
C ARG A 138 6.18 14.12 14.99
N GLU A 139 7.37 13.63 15.29
CA GLU A 139 7.86 13.59 16.66
C GLU A 139 7.94 15.03 17.19
N GLY A 140 7.14 15.38 18.21
CA GLY A 140 6.98 16.75 18.70
C GLY A 140 5.67 17.47 18.32
N GLY A 141 4.71 16.78 17.69
CA GLY A 141 3.29 17.17 17.74
C GLY A 141 2.70 17.89 16.52
N SER A 142 3.46 18.05 15.42
CA SER A 142 2.90 18.54 14.15
C SER A 142 2.37 17.38 13.31
N GLU A 143 1.21 17.53 12.67
CA GLU A 143 0.62 16.52 11.78
C GLU A 143 0.64 17.01 10.32
N LEU A 144 0.90 16.08 9.39
CA LEU A 144 0.77 16.30 7.96
C LEU A 144 -0.29 15.35 7.41
N HIS A 145 -1.35 15.92 6.83
CA HIS A 145 -2.39 15.14 6.17
C HIS A 145 -2.16 15.12 4.66
N SER A 146 -2.32 13.95 4.06
CA SER A 146 -2.29 13.76 2.61
C SER A 146 -3.42 12.82 2.21
N SER A 147 -4.06 13.10 1.07
CA SER A 147 -5.08 12.24 0.49
C SER A 147 -4.69 11.95 -0.94
N ALA A 148 -4.81 10.69 -1.35
CA ALA A 148 -4.55 10.24 -2.70
C ALA A 148 -5.65 9.29 -3.14
N ALA A 149 -6.15 9.48 -4.36
CA ALA A 149 -7.09 8.57 -4.99
C ALA A 149 -6.49 8.08 -6.31
N LEU A 150 -6.79 6.84 -6.65
CA LEU A 150 -6.33 6.15 -7.84
C LEU A 150 -7.49 5.40 -8.49
N CYS A 151 -7.65 5.53 -9.79
CA CYS A 151 -8.46 4.61 -10.58
C CYS A 151 -7.52 3.68 -11.35
N VAL A 152 -7.64 2.36 -11.11
CA VAL A 152 -6.95 1.30 -11.84
C VAL A 152 -7.88 0.80 -12.93
N ALA A 153 -7.38 0.79 -14.17
CA ALA A 153 -8.18 0.48 -15.35
C ALA A 153 -8.13 -0.98 -15.77
#